data_AF-A0A955DG79-F1
#
_entry.id   AF-A0A955DG79-F1
#
_cell.length_a   1.000
_cell.length_b   1.000
_cell.length_c   1.000
_cell.angle_alpha   90.00
_cell.angle_beta   90.00
_cell.angle_gamma   90.00
#
_symmetry.space_group_name_H-M   'P 1'
#
loop_
_entity.id
_entity.type
_entity.pdbx_description
1 polymer ?
#
loop_
_entity_poly.entity_id
_entity_poly.type
_entity_poly.pdbx_seq_one_letter_code
_entity_poly.pdbx_strand_id
1 'polypeptide(L)'
;MPRPFVRSVVALLLVVSGAVAARPPLGDPHNAATWYLEAIDALQVLTDEDRIYVADVLERHLPPTPRLREILARAAPALRAAERGAQEARADFNLQYEQGFELLLPHLSQLRMMARLMAVDANVRLHDGNTSGAAARLTSMYQMGRHVTSDRILISSLVGQSIFSVSDANVQFGLDQAAFTPNDLALIRDGLADFSGHDPFGFVEGVIMEQELFLHYVGEHAADEGFMQNIGGALGEDDPTLANLSPEQIQDMLGRTDRLIDQVVETFQMDDRDAARARLADLMREVEAGEHGHLAMLLIPAYTRILDNMYKGEDQLAARLAQLDRVVEGRSTILAESNGAFFYARAIELLHAHDADDLAAALAGRPAPGAVDAE
;
A
#
# COMPACT_ATOMS: atom_id res chain seq x y z
N MET A 1 -6.45 -32.80 7.10
CA MET A 1 -5.57 -32.56 5.93
C MET A 1 -5.67 -31.09 5.59
N PRO A 2 -4.60 -30.28 5.72
CA PRO A 2 -4.66 -28.89 5.29
C PRO A 2 -4.66 -28.84 3.75
N ARG A 3 -5.57 -28.06 3.17
CA ARG A 3 -5.78 -27.94 1.72
C ARG A 3 -4.55 -27.34 1.02
N PRO A 4 -4.21 -27.76 -0.22
CA PRO A 4 -3.09 -27.23 -1.01
C PRO A 4 -3.23 -25.75 -1.43
N PHE A 5 -4.33 -25.08 -1.09
CA PHE A 5 -4.77 -23.77 -1.58
C PHE A 5 -3.92 -22.56 -1.12
N VAL A 6 -3.03 -22.73 -0.15
CA VAL A 6 -2.14 -21.64 0.33
C VAL A 6 -0.94 -21.43 -0.60
N ARG A 7 -0.63 -22.39 -1.49
CA ARG A 7 0.53 -22.30 -2.39
C ARG A 7 0.31 -21.39 -3.60
N SER A 8 -0.90 -21.30 -4.16
CA SER A 8 -1.12 -20.57 -5.43
C SER A 8 -1.02 -19.04 -5.31
N VAL A 9 -1.32 -18.48 -4.14
CA VAL A 9 -1.11 -17.03 -3.88
C VAL A 9 0.37 -16.71 -3.71
N VAL A 10 1.10 -17.66 -3.13
CA VAL A 10 2.50 -17.53 -2.78
C VAL A 10 3.40 -17.82 -3.99
N ALA A 11 2.94 -18.65 -4.93
CA ALA A 11 3.64 -18.95 -6.18
C ALA A 11 3.65 -17.75 -7.16
N LEU A 12 2.60 -16.92 -7.19
CA LEU A 12 2.60 -15.67 -7.96
C LEU A 12 3.33 -14.50 -7.25
N LEU A 13 3.86 -14.72 -6.04
CA LEU A 13 4.47 -13.68 -5.19
C LEU A 13 5.90 -13.99 -4.75
N LEU A 14 6.57 -15.01 -5.31
CA LEU A 14 7.90 -15.41 -4.88
C LEU A 14 8.93 -15.45 -6.00
N VAL A 15 9.59 -14.31 -6.22
CA VAL A 15 11.06 -14.25 -6.25
C VAL A 15 11.52 -12.98 -5.51
N VAL A 16 11.78 -13.11 -4.21
CA VAL A 16 12.68 -12.19 -3.50
C VAL A 16 13.99 -12.94 -3.32
N SER A 17 14.97 -12.69 -4.18
CA SER A 17 16.35 -13.02 -3.87
C SER A 17 17.34 -12.14 -4.66
N GLY A 18 17.93 -11.17 -3.97
CA GLY A 18 19.36 -10.88 -4.01
C GLY A 18 20.02 -10.28 -5.26
N ALA A 19 19.32 -10.00 -6.36
CA ALA A 19 19.93 -9.33 -7.52
C ALA A 19 19.61 -7.82 -7.53
N VAL A 20 20.66 -7.01 -7.71
CA VAL A 20 20.56 -5.55 -7.84
C VAL A 20 19.96 -5.25 -9.22
N ALA A 21 18.69 -4.81 -9.27
CA ALA A 21 18.14 -4.25 -10.49
C ALA A 21 19.02 -3.08 -10.96
N ALA A 22 19.22 -2.97 -12.27
CA ALA A 22 19.96 -1.84 -12.82
C ALA A 22 19.29 -0.54 -12.38
N ARG A 23 20.00 0.30 -11.64
CA ARG A 23 19.46 1.60 -11.21
C ARG A 23 19.08 2.40 -12.46
N PRO A 24 17.93 3.10 -12.48
CA PRO A 24 17.70 4.15 -13.46
C PRO A 24 18.93 5.05 -13.54
N PRO A 25 19.27 5.60 -14.71
CA PRO A 25 20.34 6.58 -14.79
C PRO A 25 20.05 7.70 -13.80
N LEU A 26 20.88 7.75 -12.74
CA LEU A 26 20.91 8.82 -11.74
C LEU A 26 21.01 10.13 -12.50
N GLY A 27 19.97 10.96 -12.49
CA GLY A 27 20.10 12.25 -13.15
C GLY A 27 18.85 13.07 -13.41
N ASP A 28 17.64 12.51 -13.38
CA ASP A 28 16.44 13.36 -13.47
C ASP A 28 15.98 13.77 -12.06
N PRO A 29 16.24 15.01 -11.62
CA PRO A 29 15.77 15.51 -10.33
C PRO A 29 14.25 15.62 -10.27
N HIS A 30 13.56 15.56 -11.42
CA HIS A 30 12.10 15.60 -11.55
C HIS A 30 11.43 14.21 -11.59
N ASN A 31 12.22 13.15 -11.42
CA ASN A 31 11.73 11.79 -11.26
C ASN A 31 11.75 11.40 -9.77
N ALA A 32 10.58 11.14 -9.19
CA ALA A 32 10.42 10.72 -7.80
C ALA A 32 11.25 9.48 -7.46
N ALA A 33 11.40 8.53 -8.41
CA ALA A 33 12.15 7.30 -8.21
C ALA A 33 13.62 7.57 -7.86
N THR A 34 14.23 8.63 -8.40
CA THR A 34 15.59 9.07 -8.03
C THR A 34 15.70 9.26 -6.51
N TRP A 35 14.78 10.03 -5.95
CA TRP A 35 14.75 10.37 -4.53
C TRP A 35 14.36 9.17 -3.65
N TYR A 36 13.46 8.32 -4.13
CA TYR A 36 13.11 7.10 -3.43
C TYR A 36 14.28 6.11 -3.36
N LEU A 37 15.07 5.97 -4.43
CA LEU A 37 16.26 5.14 -4.42
C LEU A 37 17.33 5.71 -3.48
N GLU A 38 17.52 7.04 -3.44
CA GLU A 38 18.37 7.68 -2.43
C GLU A 38 17.86 7.40 -1.00
N ALA A 39 16.54 7.43 -0.79
CA ALA A 39 15.93 7.11 0.49
C ALA A 39 16.19 5.64 0.89
N ILE A 40 16.11 4.71 -0.07
CA ILE A 40 16.39 3.28 0.13
C ILE A 40 17.87 3.03 0.46
N ASP A 41 18.78 3.74 -0.19
CA ASP A 41 20.21 3.68 0.14
C ASP A 41 20.48 4.20 1.56
N ALA A 42 19.83 5.31 1.92
CA ALA A 42 19.95 5.88 3.26
C ALA A 42 19.32 4.98 4.35
N LEU A 43 18.32 4.16 4.02
CA LEU A 43 17.72 3.17 4.95
C LEU A 43 18.69 2.07 5.40
N GLN A 44 19.81 1.87 4.70
CA GLN A 44 20.81 0.86 5.09
C GLN A 44 21.50 1.19 6.43
N VAL A 45 21.33 2.41 6.96
CA VAL A 45 21.75 2.77 8.31
C VAL A 45 20.98 2.03 9.42
N LEU A 46 19.78 1.51 9.10
CA LEU A 46 18.93 0.79 10.05
C LEU A 46 19.24 -0.70 10.03
N THR A 47 19.50 -1.24 11.21
CA THR A 47 19.66 -2.69 11.41
C THR A 47 18.34 -3.43 11.26
N ASP A 48 18.37 -4.75 11.08
CA ASP A 48 17.15 -5.56 11.08
C ASP A 48 16.39 -5.47 12.41
N GLU A 49 17.11 -5.36 13.54
CA GLU A 49 16.50 -5.12 14.85
C GLU A 49 15.77 -3.77 14.90
N ASP A 50 16.36 -2.71 14.34
CA ASP A 50 15.70 -1.40 14.25
C ASP A 50 14.42 -1.49 13.40
N ARG A 51 14.47 -2.21 12.26
CA ARG A 51 13.31 -2.38 11.37
C ARG A 51 12.17 -3.14 12.05
N ILE A 52 12.50 -4.21 12.77
CA ILE A 52 11.54 -4.97 13.58
C ILE A 52 10.94 -4.09 14.67
N TYR A 53 11.77 -3.31 15.38
CA TYR A 53 11.31 -2.42 16.43
C TYR A 53 10.37 -1.33 15.90
N VAL A 54 10.69 -0.72 14.74
CA VAL A 54 9.82 0.26 14.06
C VAL A 54 8.47 -0.36 13.70
N ALA A 55 8.45 -1.60 13.21
CA ALA A 55 7.20 -2.30 12.90
C ALA A 55 6.35 -2.54 14.15
N ASP A 56 6.95 -3.02 15.25
CA ASP A 56 6.24 -3.27 16.51
C ASP A 56 5.67 -1.98 17.13
N VAL A 57 6.43 -0.88 17.08
CA VAL A 57 5.97 0.44 17.50
C VAL A 57 4.74 0.89 16.70
N LEU A 58 4.76 0.71 15.39
CA LEU A 58 3.66 1.09 14.51
C LEU A 58 2.41 0.25 14.77
N GLU A 59 2.55 -1.08 14.79
CA GLU A 59 1.44 -2.02 14.93
C GLU A 59 0.71 -1.88 16.27
N ARG A 60 1.44 -1.53 17.34
CA ARG A 60 0.89 -1.38 18.69
C ARG A 60 0.63 0.08 19.09
N HIS A 61 0.89 1.04 18.20
CA HIS A 61 0.83 2.47 18.49
C HIS A 61 1.57 2.85 19.79
N LEU A 62 2.79 2.32 19.96
CA LEU A 62 3.57 2.56 21.19
C LEU A 62 4.00 4.04 21.28
N PRO A 63 4.04 4.62 22.49
CA PRO A 63 4.48 6.00 22.67
C PRO A 63 5.96 6.18 22.29
N PRO A 64 6.39 7.40 21.91
CA PRO A 64 7.77 7.64 21.52
C PRO A 64 8.76 7.39 22.65
N THR A 65 9.77 6.55 22.39
CA THR A 65 10.87 6.27 23.34
C THR A 65 12.17 6.97 22.90
N PRO A 66 13.16 7.14 23.80
CA PRO A 66 14.49 7.64 23.40
C PRO A 66 15.13 6.80 22.29
N ARG A 67 14.99 5.46 22.35
CA ARG A 67 15.46 4.53 21.31
C ARG A 67 14.81 4.82 19.96
N LEU A 68 13.49 5.03 19.93
CA LEU A 68 12.78 5.36 18.71
C LEU A 68 13.27 6.68 18.09
N ARG A 69 13.46 7.70 18.93
CA ARG A 69 13.96 9.00 18.49
C ARG A 69 15.38 8.92 17.92
N GLU A 70 16.24 8.09 18.51
CA GLU A 70 17.58 7.83 17.97
C GLU A 70 17.52 7.15 16.60
N ILE A 71 16.64 6.15 16.44
CA ILE A 71 16.40 5.49 15.14
C ILE A 71 15.95 6.51 14.09
N LEU A 72 14.96 7.34 14.42
CA LEU A 72 14.45 8.39 13.51
C LEU A 72 15.53 9.44 13.19
N ALA A 73 16.36 9.81 14.16
CA ALA A 73 17.47 10.75 13.95
C ALA A 73 18.51 10.17 12.95
N ARG A 74 18.86 8.88 13.09
CA ARG A 74 19.75 8.20 12.14
C ARG A 74 19.11 8.07 10.75
N ALA A 75 17.81 7.81 10.69
CA ALA A 75 17.08 7.66 9.43
C ALA A 75 16.61 9.00 8.81
N ALA A 76 16.93 10.14 9.41
CA ALA A 76 16.51 11.45 8.94
C ALA A 76 16.90 11.76 7.47
N PRO A 77 18.08 11.35 6.96
CA PRO A 77 18.39 11.49 5.52
C PRO A 77 17.41 10.73 4.63
N ALA A 78 17.04 9.51 5.00
CA ALA A 78 16.10 8.67 4.26
C ALA A 78 14.70 9.31 4.22
N LEU A 79 14.23 9.82 5.37
CA LEU A 79 12.94 10.51 5.48
C LEU A 79 12.87 11.76 4.60
N ARG A 80 13.95 12.57 4.56
CA ARG A 80 14.00 13.77 3.72
C ARG A 80 14.01 13.44 2.23
N ALA A 81 14.74 12.40 1.83
CA ALA A 81 14.76 11.95 0.44
C ALA A 81 13.38 11.43 0.01
N ALA A 82 12.71 10.62 0.83
CA ALA A 82 11.36 10.15 0.55
C ALA A 82 10.33 11.30 0.45
N GLU A 83 10.42 12.29 1.34
CA GLU A 83 9.58 13.50 1.29
C GLU A 83 9.84 14.31 0.03
N ARG A 84 11.10 14.46 -0.39
CA ARG A 84 11.47 15.12 -1.64
C ARG A 84 10.92 14.40 -2.87
N GLY A 85 10.97 13.06 -2.89
CA GLY A 85 10.40 12.25 -3.98
C GLY A 85 8.89 12.37 -4.06
N ALA A 86 8.20 12.45 -2.92
CA ALA A 86 6.75 12.66 -2.88
C ALA A 86 6.28 14.01 -3.41
N GLN A 87 7.19 14.97 -3.61
CA GLN A 87 6.89 16.29 -4.21
C GLN A 87 7.03 16.30 -5.73
N GLU A 88 7.55 15.22 -6.33
CA GLU A 88 7.65 15.11 -7.78
C GLU A 88 6.33 14.66 -8.40
N ALA A 89 6.13 15.01 -9.68
CA ALA A 89 4.88 14.71 -10.37
C ALA A 89 4.78 13.25 -10.85
N ARG A 90 5.93 12.61 -11.12
CA ARG A 90 6.04 11.30 -11.73
C ARG A 90 7.13 10.45 -11.07
N ALA A 91 6.94 9.13 -11.09
CA ALA A 91 7.95 8.15 -10.71
C ALA A 91 8.20 7.18 -11.86
N ASP A 92 9.47 6.92 -12.15
CA ASP A 92 9.89 5.93 -13.13
C ASP A 92 11.12 5.19 -12.58
N PHE A 93 10.93 3.95 -12.15
CA PHE A 93 11.98 3.10 -11.60
C PHE A 93 12.85 2.44 -12.69
N ASN A 94 12.60 2.73 -13.98
CA ASN A 94 13.32 2.19 -15.14
C ASN A 94 13.36 0.65 -15.12
N LEU A 95 12.17 0.06 -14.96
CA LEU A 95 11.95 -1.38 -14.96
C LEU A 95 12.27 -1.96 -16.35
N GLN A 96 12.87 -3.15 -16.37
CA GLN A 96 13.25 -3.86 -17.60
C GLN A 96 12.13 -4.82 -18.00
N TYR A 97 11.03 -4.27 -18.52
CA TYR A 97 9.83 -5.03 -18.89
C TYR A 97 10.13 -6.20 -19.85
N GLU A 98 11.21 -6.12 -20.63
CA GLU A 98 11.68 -7.20 -21.51
C GLU A 98 12.07 -8.48 -20.75
N GLN A 99 12.24 -8.43 -19.42
CA GLN A 99 12.50 -9.60 -18.59
C GLN A 99 11.25 -10.46 -18.32
N GLY A 100 10.05 -10.01 -18.72
CA GLY A 100 8.80 -10.78 -18.52
C GLY A 100 8.58 -11.17 -17.06
N PHE A 101 8.43 -12.47 -16.77
CA PHE A 101 8.25 -12.98 -15.39
C PHE A 101 9.47 -12.87 -14.51
N GLU A 102 10.65 -12.72 -15.10
CA GLU A 102 11.89 -12.57 -14.35
C GLU A 102 12.10 -11.12 -13.90
N LEU A 103 11.19 -10.20 -14.27
CA LEU A 103 11.24 -8.80 -13.88
C LEU A 103 11.31 -8.64 -12.37
N LEU A 104 12.43 -8.07 -11.90
CA LEU A 104 12.65 -7.80 -10.50
C LEU A 104 12.10 -6.44 -10.08
N LEU A 105 11.40 -6.42 -8.94
CA LEU A 105 10.81 -5.22 -8.34
C LEU A 105 11.39 -4.95 -6.94
N PRO A 106 12.73 -4.79 -6.80
CA PRO A 106 13.37 -4.76 -5.49
C PRO A 106 12.98 -3.54 -4.64
N HIS A 107 12.55 -2.44 -5.28
CA HIS A 107 12.13 -1.21 -4.61
C HIS A 107 10.87 -1.40 -3.77
N LEU A 108 9.94 -2.27 -4.17
CA LEU A 108 8.64 -2.42 -3.49
C LEU A 108 8.78 -2.79 -2.01
N SER A 109 9.64 -3.76 -1.69
CA SER A 109 9.87 -4.19 -0.30
C SER A 109 10.45 -3.06 0.56
N GLN A 110 11.35 -2.26 -0.02
CA GLN A 110 12.03 -1.18 0.66
C GLN A 110 11.10 0.03 0.84
N LEU A 111 10.24 0.32 -0.14
CA LEU A 111 9.22 1.37 -0.05
C LEU A 111 8.15 1.06 1.00
N ARG A 112 7.79 -0.22 1.18
CA ARG A 112 6.95 -0.63 2.33
C ARG A 112 7.64 -0.35 3.66
N MET A 113 8.94 -0.62 3.76
CA MET A 113 9.71 -0.28 4.97
C MET A 113 9.79 1.23 5.19
N MET A 114 10.03 2.00 4.12
CA MET A 114 10.00 3.47 4.17
C MET A 114 8.66 4.00 4.65
N ALA A 115 7.54 3.47 4.13
CA ALA A 115 6.20 3.86 4.56
C ALA A 115 5.97 3.64 6.07
N ARG A 116 6.43 2.51 6.63
CA ARG A 116 6.35 2.24 8.07
C ARG A 116 7.16 3.26 8.88
N LEU A 117 8.38 3.56 8.45
CA LEU A 117 9.22 4.56 9.10
C LEU A 117 8.58 5.96 9.04
N MET A 118 8.02 6.34 7.89
CA MET A 118 7.31 7.61 7.71
C MET A 118 6.09 7.71 8.63
N ALA A 119 5.31 6.64 8.76
CA ALA A 119 4.14 6.58 9.66
C ALA A 119 4.55 6.74 11.13
N VAL A 120 5.61 6.04 11.56
CA VAL A 120 6.14 6.17 12.92
C VAL A 120 6.63 7.58 13.20
N ASP A 121 7.33 8.23 12.26
CA ASP A 121 7.73 9.63 12.42
C ASP A 121 6.52 10.58 12.50
N ALA A 122 5.46 10.31 11.73
CA ALA A 122 4.21 11.08 11.85
C ALA A 122 3.58 10.93 13.24
N ASN A 123 3.57 9.71 13.81
CA ASN A 123 3.05 9.47 15.16
C ASN A 123 3.90 10.16 16.24
N VAL A 124 5.23 10.17 16.10
CA VAL A 124 6.11 10.93 16.99
C VAL A 124 5.81 12.43 16.91
N ARG A 125 5.58 12.97 15.71
CA ARG A 125 5.20 14.37 15.52
C ARG A 125 3.86 14.72 16.14
N LEU A 126 2.85 13.84 16.01
CA LEU A 126 1.56 14.01 16.68
C LEU A 126 1.74 14.09 18.20
N HIS A 127 2.53 13.17 18.76
CA HIS A 127 2.84 13.18 20.20
C HIS A 127 3.59 14.44 20.65
N ASP A 128 4.45 14.99 19.80
CA ASP A 128 5.20 16.22 20.06
C ASP A 128 4.38 17.51 19.79
N GLY A 129 3.10 17.38 19.38
CA GLY A 129 2.23 18.50 19.03
C GLY A 129 2.56 19.15 17.67
N ASN A 130 3.44 18.55 16.87
CA ASN A 130 3.75 19.00 15.51
C ASN A 130 2.77 18.41 14.49
N THR A 131 1.52 18.86 14.57
CA THR A 131 0.40 18.31 13.80
C THR A 131 0.56 18.56 12.30
N SER A 132 1.00 19.76 11.91
CA SER A 132 1.26 20.10 10.51
C SER A 132 2.41 19.29 9.91
N GLY A 133 3.46 19.01 10.68
CA GLY A 133 4.53 18.12 10.25
C GLY A 133 4.06 16.67 10.07
N ALA A 134 3.15 16.20 10.93
CA ALA A 134 2.54 14.88 10.78
C ALA A 134 1.64 14.82 9.53
N ALA A 135 0.80 15.83 9.32
CA ALA A 135 -0.08 15.93 8.16
C ALA A 135 0.70 15.97 6.83
N ALA A 136 1.78 16.75 6.77
CA ALA A 136 2.69 16.78 5.63
C ALA A 136 3.30 15.39 5.37
N ARG A 137 3.74 14.70 6.42
CA ARG A 137 4.34 13.36 6.29
C ARG A 137 3.35 12.32 5.76
N LEU A 138 2.13 12.30 6.29
CA LEU A 138 1.07 11.39 5.85
C LEU A 138 0.63 11.69 4.40
N THR A 139 0.60 12.97 4.03
CA THR A 139 0.36 13.41 2.65
C THR A 139 1.45 12.91 1.70
N SER A 140 2.73 13.01 2.09
CA SER A 140 3.84 12.46 1.30
C SER A 140 3.73 10.93 1.14
N MET A 141 3.19 10.22 2.12
CA MET A 141 2.97 8.78 1.99
C MET A 141 1.88 8.45 0.98
N TYR A 142 0.80 9.23 0.89
CA TYR A 142 -0.20 9.04 -0.16
C TYR A 142 0.44 9.21 -1.55
N GLN A 143 1.22 10.27 -1.75
CA GLN A 143 1.92 10.49 -3.02
C GLN A 143 2.93 9.37 -3.33
N MET A 144 3.66 8.87 -2.34
CA MET A 144 4.53 7.70 -2.51
C MET A 144 3.74 6.44 -2.90
N GLY A 145 2.57 6.20 -2.28
CA GLY A 145 1.69 5.10 -2.65
C GLY A 145 1.27 5.18 -4.12
N ARG A 146 0.84 6.37 -4.58
CA ARG A 146 0.48 6.64 -5.98
C ARG A 146 1.65 6.46 -6.95
N HIS A 147 2.85 6.92 -6.58
CA HIS A 147 4.06 6.74 -7.37
C HIS A 147 4.47 5.27 -7.52
N VAL A 148 4.14 4.42 -6.55
CA VAL A 148 4.40 2.98 -6.72
C VAL A 148 3.50 2.39 -7.79
N THR A 149 2.25 2.85 -7.93
CA THR A 149 1.31 2.28 -8.91
C THR A 149 1.63 2.64 -10.35
N SER A 150 2.52 3.62 -10.60
CA SER A 150 2.89 4.02 -11.97
C SER A 150 3.77 3.01 -12.71
N ASP A 151 4.26 1.97 -12.03
CA ASP A 151 4.96 0.84 -12.65
C ASP A 151 4.03 -0.03 -13.50
N ARG A 152 2.70 0.14 -13.38
CA ARG A 152 1.68 -0.65 -14.10
C ARG A 152 1.84 -2.16 -13.88
N ILE A 153 2.46 -2.62 -12.81
CA ILE A 153 2.47 -4.04 -12.43
C ILE A 153 1.48 -4.24 -11.28
N LEU A 154 0.71 -5.32 -11.28
CA LEU A 154 -0.35 -5.53 -10.31
C LEU A 154 0.16 -5.59 -8.86
N ILE A 155 1.33 -6.19 -8.63
CA ILE A 155 1.94 -6.18 -7.30
C ILE A 155 2.30 -4.76 -6.86
N SER A 156 2.64 -3.87 -7.79
CA SER A 156 2.86 -2.45 -7.48
C SER A 156 1.54 -1.78 -7.05
N SER A 157 0.41 -2.09 -7.70
CA SER A 157 -0.93 -1.62 -7.29
C SER A 157 -1.27 -2.04 -5.85
N LEU A 158 -1.03 -3.30 -5.50
CA LEU A 158 -1.21 -3.83 -4.14
C LEU A 158 -0.30 -3.14 -3.11
N VAL A 159 0.95 -2.87 -3.47
CA VAL A 159 1.89 -2.18 -2.59
C VAL A 159 1.52 -0.71 -2.42
N GLY A 160 1.14 -0.01 -3.50
CA GLY A 160 0.66 1.36 -3.46
C GLY A 160 -0.57 1.52 -2.56
N GLN A 161 -1.57 0.65 -2.73
CA GLN A 161 -2.74 0.61 -1.85
C GLN A 161 -2.37 0.27 -0.40
N SER A 162 -1.40 -0.63 -0.17
CA SER A 162 -0.93 -0.93 1.18
C SER A 162 -0.26 0.28 1.84
N ILE A 163 0.51 1.08 1.10
CA ILE A 163 1.14 2.31 1.61
C ILE A 163 0.05 3.35 1.94
N PHE A 164 -0.94 3.50 1.04
CA PHE A 164 -2.13 4.32 1.28
C PHE A 164 -2.82 3.91 2.58
N SER A 165 -3.09 2.61 2.77
CA SER A 165 -3.80 2.08 3.95
C SER A 165 -3.05 2.37 5.24
N VAL A 166 -1.71 2.29 5.23
CA VAL A 166 -0.89 2.64 6.40
C VAL A 166 -0.99 4.14 6.69
N SER A 167 -0.91 4.99 5.68
CA SER A 167 -1.09 6.44 5.88
C SER A 167 -2.49 6.74 6.44
N ASP A 168 -3.52 6.16 5.83
CA ASP A 168 -4.92 6.36 6.21
C ASP A 168 -5.22 5.97 7.66
N ALA A 169 -4.70 4.82 8.10
CA ALA A 169 -4.82 4.40 9.49
C ALA A 169 -4.18 5.41 10.47
N ASN A 170 -3.09 6.07 10.08
CA ASN A 170 -2.42 7.06 10.93
C ASN A 170 -3.07 8.45 10.85
N VAL A 171 -3.74 8.79 9.73
CA VAL A 171 -4.68 9.92 9.69
C VAL A 171 -5.85 9.66 10.65
N GLN A 172 -6.41 8.45 10.65
CA GLN A 172 -7.46 8.09 11.61
C GLN A 172 -6.97 8.20 13.05
N PHE A 173 -5.77 7.68 13.34
CA PHE A 173 -5.16 7.77 14.66
C PHE A 173 -5.03 9.22 15.15
N GLY A 174 -4.62 10.17 14.29
CA GLY A 174 -4.57 11.58 14.66
C GLY A 174 -5.95 12.23 14.82
N LEU A 175 -6.93 11.86 13.99
CA LEU A 175 -8.33 12.30 14.13
C LEU A 175 -8.97 11.81 15.42
N ASP A 176 -8.73 10.54 15.79
CA ASP A 176 -9.25 9.93 17.02
C ASP A 176 -8.85 10.71 18.26
N GLN A 177 -7.69 11.37 18.22
CA GLN A 177 -7.14 12.19 19.30
C GLN A 177 -7.53 13.66 19.19
N ALA A 178 -8.29 14.04 18.16
CA ALA A 178 -8.54 15.42 17.76
C ALA A 178 -7.23 16.24 17.64
N ALA A 179 -6.16 15.60 17.17
CA ALA A 179 -4.83 16.23 17.12
C ALA A 179 -4.70 17.23 15.98
N PHE A 180 -5.36 17.00 14.84
CA PHE A 180 -5.22 17.85 13.67
C PHE A 180 -5.97 19.18 13.80
N THR A 181 -5.52 20.17 13.02
CA THR A 181 -6.25 21.40 12.75
C THR A 181 -7.04 21.31 11.44
N PRO A 182 -8.01 22.20 11.17
CA PRO A 182 -8.70 22.23 9.87
C PRO A 182 -7.75 22.40 8.68
N ASN A 183 -6.66 23.17 8.85
CA ASN A 183 -5.65 23.35 7.80
C ASN A 183 -4.85 22.07 7.54
N ASP A 184 -4.53 21.31 8.59
CA ASP A 184 -3.86 20.01 8.46
C ASP A 184 -4.74 19.03 7.67
N LEU A 185 -6.05 19.00 7.96
CA LEU A 185 -7.00 18.14 7.25
C LEU A 185 -7.25 18.60 5.81
N ALA A 186 -7.22 19.90 5.54
CA ALA A 186 -7.28 20.43 4.18
C ALA A 186 -6.05 20.00 3.36
N LEU A 187 -4.85 20.06 3.94
CA LEU A 187 -3.63 19.57 3.31
C LEU A 187 -3.72 18.08 2.97
N ILE A 188 -4.18 17.27 3.92
CA ILE A 188 -4.36 15.81 3.72
C ILE A 188 -5.38 15.55 2.61
N ARG A 189 -6.52 16.26 2.61
CA ARG A 189 -7.56 16.15 1.58
C ARG A 189 -7.01 16.51 0.20
N ASP A 190 -6.33 17.65 0.09
CA ASP A 190 -5.79 18.12 -1.18
C ASP A 190 -4.72 17.15 -1.71
N GLY A 191 -3.96 16.51 -0.82
CA GLY A 191 -3.02 15.44 -1.14
C GLY A 191 -3.67 14.17 -1.72
N LEU A 192 -4.97 13.97 -1.51
CA LEU A 192 -5.75 12.87 -2.07
C LEU A 192 -6.41 13.21 -3.41
N ALA A 193 -6.31 14.47 -3.88
CA ALA A 193 -6.95 14.88 -5.13
C ALA A 193 -6.47 14.08 -6.35
N ASP A 194 -5.19 13.67 -6.35
CA ASP A 194 -4.60 12.88 -7.44
C ASP A 194 -5.07 11.42 -7.49
N PHE A 195 -5.85 10.97 -6.50
CA PHE A 195 -6.52 9.67 -6.49
C PHE A 195 -7.92 9.73 -7.14
N SER A 196 -8.31 10.84 -7.76
CA SER A 196 -9.60 10.93 -8.43
C SER A 196 -9.65 10.02 -9.67
N GLY A 197 -10.67 9.15 -9.79
CA GLY A 197 -10.89 8.36 -11.00
C GLY A 197 -11.54 6.99 -10.73
N HIS A 198 -11.69 6.20 -11.80
CA HIS A 198 -12.22 4.83 -11.74
C HIS A 198 -11.16 3.78 -11.35
N ASP A 199 -9.88 4.15 -11.28
CA ASP A 199 -8.79 3.25 -10.87
C ASP A 199 -7.72 3.98 -10.04
N PRO A 200 -8.04 4.39 -8.80
CA PRO A 200 -7.16 5.20 -7.96
C PRO A 200 -5.83 4.52 -7.60
N PHE A 201 -5.74 3.20 -7.74
CA PHE A 201 -4.56 2.41 -7.36
C PHE A 201 -3.92 1.67 -8.54
N GLY A 202 -4.36 1.93 -9.78
CA GLY A 202 -3.75 1.34 -10.98
C GLY A 202 -3.94 -0.18 -11.10
N PHE A 203 -5.04 -0.75 -10.61
CA PHE A 203 -5.32 -2.17 -10.72
C PHE A 203 -5.62 -2.59 -12.16
N VAL A 204 -6.40 -1.80 -12.90
CA VAL A 204 -6.80 -2.12 -14.27
C VAL A 204 -5.57 -2.12 -15.18
N GLU A 205 -4.76 -1.06 -15.09
CA GLU A 205 -3.48 -0.98 -15.82
C GLU A 205 -2.51 -2.09 -15.41
N GLY A 206 -2.51 -2.47 -14.12
CA GLY A 206 -1.76 -3.60 -13.60
C GLY A 206 -2.12 -4.93 -14.26
N VAL A 207 -3.42 -5.21 -14.41
CA VAL A 207 -3.92 -6.41 -15.08
C VAL A 207 -3.53 -6.43 -16.56
N ILE A 208 -3.71 -5.30 -17.25
CA ILE A 208 -3.39 -5.16 -18.68
C ILE A 208 -1.89 -5.42 -18.93
N MET A 209 -1.01 -4.78 -18.17
CA MET A 209 0.44 -4.94 -18.36
C MET A 209 0.91 -6.36 -18.03
N GLU A 210 0.43 -6.98 -16.94
CA GLU A 210 0.82 -8.34 -16.59
C GLU A 210 0.40 -9.36 -17.66
N GLN A 211 -0.74 -9.13 -18.33
CA GLN A 211 -1.14 -9.89 -19.51
C GLN A 211 -0.17 -9.68 -20.67
N GLU A 212 0.13 -8.44 -21.04
CA GLU A 212 1.04 -8.13 -22.14
C GLU A 212 2.40 -8.81 -21.92
N LEU A 213 2.93 -8.71 -20.69
CA LEU A 213 4.17 -9.38 -20.29
C LEU A 213 4.04 -10.89 -20.35
N PHE A 214 2.93 -11.46 -19.86
CA PHE A 214 2.73 -12.92 -19.88
C PHE A 214 2.69 -13.48 -21.29
N LEU A 215 1.82 -12.92 -22.13
CA LEU A 215 1.58 -13.41 -23.47
C LEU A 215 2.81 -13.21 -24.36
N HIS A 216 3.51 -12.08 -24.20
CA HIS A 216 4.77 -11.84 -24.90
C HIS A 216 5.82 -12.87 -24.49
N TYR A 217 6.05 -13.05 -23.18
CA TYR A 217 7.05 -13.98 -22.66
C TYR A 217 6.78 -15.43 -23.09
N VAL A 218 5.54 -15.90 -22.96
CA VAL A 218 5.16 -17.25 -23.42
C VAL A 218 5.28 -17.36 -24.93
N GLY A 219 4.87 -16.34 -25.70
CA GLY A 219 4.99 -16.33 -27.15
C GLY A 219 6.43 -16.45 -27.65
N GLU A 220 7.39 -15.82 -26.97
CA GLU A 220 8.81 -15.87 -27.33
C GLU A 220 9.47 -17.21 -26.97
N HIS A 221 9.12 -17.79 -25.82
CA HIS A 221 9.83 -18.95 -25.26
C HIS A 221 9.07 -20.28 -25.42
N ALA A 222 7.84 -20.25 -25.95
CA ALA A 222 7.00 -21.44 -26.16
C ALA A 222 7.67 -22.58 -26.94
N ALA A 223 8.61 -22.26 -27.83
CA ALA A 223 9.36 -23.23 -28.63
C ALA A 223 10.59 -23.80 -27.91
N ASP A 224 10.97 -23.24 -26.75
CA ASP A 224 12.14 -23.69 -26.00
C ASP A 224 11.86 -25.02 -25.29
N GLU A 225 12.85 -25.90 -25.32
CA GLU A 225 12.72 -27.26 -24.78
C GLU A 225 12.41 -27.22 -23.27
N GLY A 226 11.28 -27.83 -22.88
CA GLY A 226 10.85 -27.91 -21.49
C GLY A 226 10.26 -26.62 -20.90
N PHE A 227 10.16 -25.53 -21.68
CA PHE A 227 9.64 -24.25 -21.18
C PHE A 227 8.20 -24.36 -20.66
N MET A 228 7.29 -24.92 -21.46
CA MET A 228 5.89 -25.09 -21.07
C MET A 228 5.73 -26.01 -19.84
N GLN A 229 6.65 -26.96 -19.66
CA GLN A 229 6.69 -27.83 -18.47
C GLN A 229 7.19 -27.06 -17.23
N ASN A 230 8.20 -26.20 -17.40
CA ASN A 230 8.72 -25.35 -16.33
C ASN A 230 7.68 -24.32 -15.86
N ILE A 231 6.90 -23.73 -16.78
CA ILE A 231 5.79 -22.84 -16.43
C ILE A 231 4.74 -23.57 -15.60
N GLY A 232 4.31 -24.77 -16.02
CA GLY A 232 3.37 -25.58 -15.24
C GLY A 232 3.92 -25.87 -13.85
N GLY A 233 5.17 -26.36 -13.76
CA GLY A 233 5.83 -26.70 -12.49
C GLY A 233 6.03 -25.50 -11.55
N ALA A 234 6.42 -24.33 -12.09
CA ALA A 234 6.59 -23.10 -11.30
C ALA A 234 5.28 -22.59 -10.70
N LEU A 235 4.15 -22.86 -11.38
CA LEU A 235 2.81 -22.45 -10.97
C LEU A 235 2.07 -23.54 -10.18
N GLY A 236 2.73 -24.66 -9.89
CA GLY A 236 2.26 -25.71 -9.00
C GLY A 236 1.40 -26.79 -9.67
N GLU A 237 1.37 -26.83 -11.00
CA GLU A 237 0.73 -27.89 -11.79
C GLU A 237 1.76 -28.62 -12.67
N ASP A 238 2.15 -29.83 -12.27
CA ASP A 238 2.81 -30.74 -13.21
C ASP A 238 1.76 -31.25 -14.21
N ASP A 239 1.39 -30.43 -15.18
CA ASP A 239 0.45 -30.79 -16.24
C ASP A 239 1.20 -31.34 -17.47
N PRO A 240 1.21 -32.67 -17.69
CA PRO A 240 1.85 -33.27 -18.86
C PRO A 240 1.19 -32.89 -20.18
N THR A 241 0.01 -32.26 -20.18
CA THR A 241 -0.65 -31.76 -21.40
C THR A 241 0.04 -30.51 -21.96
N LEU A 242 0.67 -29.69 -21.11
CA LEU A 242 1.41 -28.50 -21.54
C LEU A 242 2.73 -28.84 -22.28
N ALA A 243 3.33 -29.99 -21.96
CA ALA A 243 4.64 -30.40 -22.49
C ALA A 243 4.61 -30.87 -23.95
N ASN A 244 3.43 -31.16 -24.52
CA ASN A 244 3.29 -31.77 -25.85
C ASN A 244 2.46 -30.93 -26.84
N LEU A 245 2.27 -29.62 -26.57
CA LEU A 245 1.50 -28.74 -27.44
C LEU A 245 2.29 -28.41 -28.72
N SER A 246 1.63 -28.47 -29.88
CA SER A 246 2.17 -27.95 -31.13
C SER A 246 2.24 -26.41 -31.11
N PRO A 247 3.10 -25.78 -31.93
CA PRO A 247 3.13 -24.32 -32.05
C PRO A 247 1.76 -23.69 -32.35
N GLU A 248 0.94 -24.32 -33.19
CA GLU A 248 -0.42 -23.86 -33.49
C GLU A 248 -1.35 -23.96 -32.29
N GLN A 249 -1.22 -25.03 -31.48
CA GLN A 249 -1.99 -25.18 -30.24
C GLN A 249 -1.61 -24.13 -29.19
N ILE A 250 -0.31 -23.78 -29.12
CA ILE A 250 0.16 -22.72 -28.22
C ILE A 250 -0.37 -21.36 -28.68
N GLN A 251 -0.32 -21.04 -29.98
CA GLN A 251 -0.88 -19.78 -30.49
C GLN A 251 -2.39 -19.67 -30.26
N ASP A 252 -3.15 -20.74 -30.51
CA ASP A 252 -4.59 -20.75 -30.23
C ASP A 252 -4.88 -20.55 -28.73
N MET A 253 -4.11 -21.20 -27.85
CA MET A 253 -4.22 -21.05 -26.41
C MET A 253 -3.89 -19.63 -25.93
N LEU A 254 -2.85 -19.00 -26.47
CA LEU A 254 -2.51 -17.60 -26.20
C LEU A 254 -3.65 -16.67 -26.64
N GLY A 255 -4.19 -16.85 -27.84
CA GLY A 255 -5.30 -16.04 -28.34
C GLY A 255 -6.62 -16.23 -27.56
N ARG A 256 -6.87 -17.41 -26.98
CA ARG A 256 -8.01 -17.61 -26.06
C ARG A 256 -7.78 -16.92 -24.72
N THR A 257 -6.56 -17.03 -24.18
CA THR A 257 -6.18 -16.39 -22.92
C THR A 257 -6.26 -14.87 -23.02
N ASP A 258 -5.82 -14.31 -24.14
CA ASP A 258 -5.90 -12.89 -24.45
C ASP A 258 -7.35 -12.35 -24.36
N ARG A 259 -8.27 -12.99 -25.10
CA ARG A 259 -9.71 -12.64 -25.06
C ARG A 259 -10.34 -12.81 -23.69
N LEU A 260 -9.91 -13.81 -22.93
CA LEU A 260 -10.40 -14.02 -21.58
C LEU A 260 -9.97 -12.87 -20.66
N ILE A 261 -8.74 -12.38 -20.80
CA ILE A 261 -8.25 -11.27 -19.98
C ILE A 261 -8.90 -9.96 -20.41
N ASP A 262 -9.19 -9.73 -21.69
CA ASP A 262 -10.02 -8.59 -22.12
C ASP A 262 -11.34 -8.57 -21.34
N GLN A 263 -11.98 -9.73 -21.16
CA GLN A 263 -13.21 -9.85 -20.36
C GLN A 263 -12.98 -9.59 -18.86
N VAL A 264 -11.81 -9.95 -18.32
CA VAL A 264 -11.43 -9.61 -16.93
C VAL A 264 -11.24 -8.10 -16.79
N VAL A 265 -10.55 -7.45 -17.73
CA VAL A 265 -10.34 -6.00 -17.74
C VAL A 265 -11.68 -5.27 -17.83
N GLU A 266 -12.56 -5.67 -18.75
CA GLU A 266 -13.93 -5.16 -18.84
C GLU A 266 -14.68 -5.34 -17.52
N THR A 267 -14.52 -6.50 -16.85
CA THR A 267 -15.14 -6.78 -15.55
C THR A 267 -14.64 -5.85 -14.45
N PHE A 268 -13.35 -5.55 -14.42
CA PHE A 268 -12.76 -4.63 -13.44
C PHE A 268 -13.22 -3.18 -13.64
N GLN A 269 -13.59 -2.81 -14.87
CA GLN A 269 -14.09 -1.47 -15.21
C GLN A 269 -15.60 -1.31 -15.02
N MET A 270 -16.32 -2.35 -14.57
CA MET A 270 -17.77 -2.26 -14.34
C MET A 270 -18.10 -1.41 -13.11
N ASP A 271 -19.02 -0.45 -13.29
CA ASP A 271 -19.55 0.38 -12.21
C ASP A 271 -20.33 -0.43 -11.15
N ASP A 272 -21.08 -1.44 -11.61
CA ASP A 272 -21.83 -2.34 -10.73
C ASP A 272 -20.92 -3.45 -10.20
N ARG A 273 -20.46 -3.27 -8.95
CA ARG A 273 -19.53 -4.18 -8.28
C ARG A 273 -20.10 -5.58 -8.04
N ASP A 274 -21.41 -5.71 -7.84
CA ASP A 274 -22.04 -7.02 -7.65
C ASP A 274 -22.15 -7.76 -8.99
N ALA A 275 -22.47 -7.03 -10.06
CA ALA A 275 -22.42 -7.56 -11.41
C ALA A 275 -20.97 -7.94 -11.83
N ALA A 276 -19.97 -7.15 -11.45
CA ALA A 276 -18.56 -7.44 -11.70
C ALA A 276 -18.12 -8.74 -11.01
N ARG A 277 -18.45 -8.91 -9.72
CA ARG A 277 -18.19 -10.15 -8.98
C ARG A 277 -18.88 -11.35 -9.60
N ALA A 278 -20.14 -11.20 -10.00
CA ALA A 278 -20.89 -12.25 -10.68
C ALA A 278 -20.22 -12.63 -12.01
N ARG A 279 -19.82 -11.65 -12.81
CA ARG A 279 -19.14 -11.89 -14.09
C ARG A 279 -17.80 -12.61 -13.90
N LEU A 280 -17.00 -12.21 -12.91
CA LEU A 280 -15.72 -12.86 -12.63
C LEU A 280 -15.91 -14.30 -12.12
N ALA A 281 -16.95 -14.54 -11.33
CA ALA A 281 -17.32 -15.89 -10.91
C ALA A 281 -17.78 -16.75 -12.11
N ASP A 282 -18.48 -16.17 -13.07
CA ASP A 282 -18.89 -16.85 -14.31
C ASP A 282 -17.66 -17.22 -15.14
N LEU A 283 -16.73 -16.28 -15.34
CA LEU A 283 -15.45 -16.53 -16.00
C LEU A 283 -14.66 -17.67 -15.33
N MET A 284 -14.61 -17.68 -14.00
CA MET A 284 -13.95 -18.75 -13.26
C MET A 284 -14.60 -20.12 -13.51
N ARG A 285 -15.94 -20.18 -13.59
CA ARG A 285 -16.65 -21.43 -13.94
C ARG A 285 -16.38 -21.89 -15.38
N GLU A 286 -16.30 -20.96 -16.33
CA GLU A 286 -15.93 -21.26 -17.73
C GLU A 286 -14.50 -21.83 -17.82
N VAL A 287 -13.56 -21.25 -17.05
CA VAL A 287 -12.18 -21.75 -16.95
C VAL A 287 -12.11 -23.13 -16.30
N GLU A 288 -12.81 -23.36 -15.18
CA GLU A 288 -12.87 -24.66 -14.52
C GLU A 288 -13.53 -25.74 -15.41
N ALA A 289 -14.44 -25.35 -16.30
CA ALA A 289 -15.03 -26.23 -17.31
C ALA A 289 -14.08 -26.55 -18.49
N GLY A 290 -12.91 -25.91 -18.55
CA GLY A 290 -11.89 -26.12 -19.58
C GLY A 290 -12.13 -25.35 -20.88
N GLU A 291 -13.03 -24.35 -20.88
CA GLU A 291 -13.43 -23.63 -22.11
C GLU A 291 -12.30 -22.72 -22.65
N HIS A 292 -11.41 -22.25 -21.77
CA HIS A 292 -10.36 -21.28 -22.09
C HIS A 292 -8.94 -21.87 -22.11
N GLY A 293 -8.78 -23.16 -21.84
CA GLY A 293 -7.48 -23.85 -21.82
C GLY A 293 -6.72 -23.76 -20.49
N HIS A 294 -5.62 -24.51 -20.37
CA HIS A 294 -4.91 -24.71 -19.11
C HIS A 294 -4.20 -23.44 -18.61
N LEU A 295 -3.68 -22.57 -19.49
CA LEU A 295 -3.07 -21.29 -19.05
C LEU A 295 -4.06 -20.38 -18.33
N ALA A 296 -5.33 -20.40 -18.73
CA ALA A 296 -6.38 -19.61 -18.07
C ALA A 296 -6.64 -20.05 -16.62
N MET A 297 -6.49 -21.35 -16.31
CA MET A 297 -6.64 -21.88 -14.95
C MET A 297 -5.62 -21.31 -13.98
N LEU A 298 -4.47 -20.86 -14.49
CA LEU A 298 -3.37 -20.32 -13.70
C LEU A 298 -3.65 -18.88 -13.25
N LEU A 299 -4.29 -18.07 -14.11
CA LEU A 299 -4.44 -16.63 -13.90
C LEU A 299 -5.74 -16.26 -13.17
N ILE A 300 -6.86 -16.83 -13.58
CA ILE A 300 -8.20 -16.39 -13.13
C ILE A 300 -8.43 -16.49 -11.61
N PRO A 301 -7.98 -17.54 -10.89
CA PRO A 301 -8.23 -17.65 -9.44
C PRO A 301 -7.63 -16.52 -8.62
N ALA A 302 -6.59 -15.85 -9.13
CA ALA A 302 -6.01 -14.69 -8.45
C ALA A 302 -6.94 -13.47 -8.54
N TYR A 303 -7.58 -13.23 -9.69
CA TYR A 303 -8.30 -11.99 -9.97
C TYR A 303 -9.49 -11.72 -9.05
N THR A 304 -10.15 -12.76 -8.52
CA THR A 304 -11.26 -12.55 -7.57
C THR A 304 -10.80 -11.78 -6.33
N ARG A 305 -9.66 -12.16 -5.75
CA ARG A 305 -9.12 -11.48 -4.56
C ARG A 305 -8.53 -10.12 -4.89
N ILE A 306 -8.03 -9.96 -6.11
CA ILE A 306 -7.52 -8.68 -6.59
C ILE A 306 -8.67 -7.68 -6.73
N LEU A 307 -9.79 -8.09 -7.33
CA LEU A 307 -11.00 -7.26 -7.47
C LEU A 307 -11.55 -6.83 -6.10
N ASP A 308 -11.63 -7.75 -5.14
CA ASP A 308 -12.07 -7.40 -3.79
C ASP A 308 -11.10 -6.45 -3.07
N ASN A 309 -9.79 -6.59 -3.29
CA ASN A 309 -8.80 -5.65 -2.76
C ASN A 309 -8.93 -4.27 -3.38
N MET A 310 -9.15 -4.18 -4.69
CA MET A 310 -9.40 -2.92 -5.41
C MET A 310 -10.59 -2.18 -4.80
N TYR A 311 -11.75 -2.84 -4.67
CA TYR A 311 -12.93 -2.23 -4.06
C TYR A 311 -12.73 -1.83 -2.61
N LYS A 312 -11.99 -2.62 -1.82
CA LYS A 312 -11.64 -2.24 -0.46
C LYS A 312 -10.83 -0.95 -0.42
N GLY A 313 -9.90 -0.75 -1.35
CA GLY A 313 -9.11 0.48 -1.45
C GLY A 313 -9.96 1.68 -1.81
N GLU A 314 -10.84 1.53 -2.81
CA GLU A 314 -11.78 2.57 -3.23
C GLU A 314 -12.71 2.99 -2.07
N ASP A 315 -13.24 2.02 -1.32
CA ASP A 315 -14.10 2.30 -0.17
C ASP A 315 -13.36 3.06 0.92
N GLN A 316 -12.11 2.69 1.20
CA GLN A 316 -11.26 3.39 2.16
C GLN A 316 -10.98 4.84 1.72
N LEU A 317 -10.62 5.04 0.45
CA LEU A 317 -10.40 6.37 -0.12
C LEU A 317 -11.66 7.24 -0.07
N ALA A 318 -12.81 6.70 -0.52
CA ALA A 318 -14.08 7.41 -0.52
C ALA A 318 -14.52 7.79 0.89
N ALA A 319 -14.38 6.87 1.86
CA ALA A 319 -14.69 7.13 3.26
C ALA A 319 -13.80 8.25 3.84
N ARG A 320 -12.49 8.22 3.56
CA ARG A 320 -11.56 9.26 4.02
C ARG A 320 -11.89 10.62 3.42
N LEU A 321 -12.08 10.71 2.10
CA LEU A 321 -12.43 11.95 1.42
C LEU A 321 -13.72 12.53 2.00
N ALA A 322 -14.77 11.71 2.13
CA ALA A 322 -16.04 12.15 2.70
C ALA A 322 -15.90 12.64 4.15
N GLN A 323 -15.02 12.02 4.95
CA GLN A 323 -14.73 12.48 6.32
C GLN A 323 -13.99 13.82 6.34
N LEU A 324 -12.95 13.97 5.53
CA LEU A 324 -12.18 15.20 5.43
C LEU A 324 -13.03 16.36 4.91
N ASP A 325 -13.85 16.13 3.88
CA ASP A 325 -14.75 17.15 3.31
C ASP A 325 -15.75 17.67 4.34
N ARG A 326 -16.33 16.80 5.17
CA ARG A 326 -17.24 17.24 6.24
C ARG A 326 -16.57 18.24 7.17
N VAL A 327 -15.32 18.01 7.54
CA VAL A 327 -14.60 18.90 8.46
C VAL A 327 -14.15 20.17 7.77
N VAL A 328 -13.52 20.05 6.58
CA VAL A 328 -12.95 21.20 5.86
C VAL A 328 -14.04 22.17 5.40
N GLU A 329 -15.23 21.68 5.06
CA GLU A 329 -16.38 22.52 4.68
C GLU A 329 -17.20 23.02 5.89
N GLY A 330 -16.78 22.69 7.12
CA GLY A 330 -17.46 23.12 8.34
C GLY A 330 -18.81 22.43 8.61
N ARG A 331 -19.09 21.30 7.93
CA ARG A 331 -20.28 20.46 8.17
C ARG A 331 -20.15 19.58 9.42
N SER A 332 -18.93 19.34 9.89
CA SER A 332 -18.60 18.59 11.11
C SER A 332 -17.43 19.25 11.84
N THR A 333 -17.21 18.88 13.10
CA THR A 333 -16.04 19.32 13.88
C THR A 333 -15.05 18.18 14.03
N ILE A 334 -13.78 18.49 14.24
CA ILE A 334 -12.73 17.48 14.49
C ILE A 334 -13.09 16.60 15.70
N LEU A 335 -13.66 17.21 16.75
CA LEU A 335 -14.12 16.48 17.94
C LEU A 335 -15.35 15.59 17.67
N ALA A 336 -16.16 15.91 16.67
CA ALA A 336 -17.29 15.06 16.29
C ALA A 336 -16.86 13.86 15.42
N GLU A 337 -15.75 13.98 14.70
CA GLU A 337 -15.16 12.90 13.90
C GLU A 337 -14.10 12.09 14.68
N SER A 338 -13.83 12.45 15.94
CA SER A 338 -12.86 11.75 16.79
C SER A 338 -13.49 10.60 17.56
N ASN A 339 -12.65 9.74 18.12
CA ASN A 339 -13.08 8.58 18.87
C ASN A 339 -13.29 8.95 20.34
N GLY A 340 -14.55 9.07 20.76
CA GLY A 340 -14.91 9.37 22.16
C GLY A 340 -14.26 8.45 23.21
N ALA A 341 -14.01 7.18 22.86
CA ALA A 341 -13.33 6.23 23.76
C ALA A 341 -11.91 6.67 24.13
N PHE A 342 -11.20 7.33 23.21
CA PHE A 342 -9.87 7.87 23.47
C PHE A 342 -9.90 8.88 24.64
N PHE A 343 -10.85 9.80 24.62
CA PHE A 343 -10.99 10.81 25.67
C PHE A 343 -11.38 10.21 27.02
N TYR A 344 -12.21 9.16 27.04
CA TYR A 344 -12.51 8.44 28.28
C TYR A 344 -11.29 7.73 28.85
N ALA A 345 -10.52 7.02 28.01
CA ALA A 345 -9.28 6.38 28.45
C ALA A 345 -8.28 7.41 29.01
N ARG A 346 -8.11 8.54 28.33
CA ARG A 346 -7.24 9.62 28.77
C ARG A 346 -7.69 10.24 30.10
N ALA A 347 -8.99 10.41 30.28
CA ALA A 347 -9.55 10.90 31.54
C ALA A 347 -9.28 9.92 32.70
N ILE A 348 -9.39 8.61 32.46
CA ILE A 348 -9.07 7.57 33.45
C ILE A 348 -7.58 7.59 33.82
N GLU A 349 -6.68 7.73 32.85
CA GLU A 349 -5.25 7.86 33.12
C GLU A 349 -4.93 9.09 33.99
N LEU A 350 -5.53 10.25 33.68
CA LEU A 350 -5.37 11.46 34.47
C LEU A 350 -5.92 11.29 35.89
N LEU A 351 -7.06 10.61 36.04
CA LEU A 351 -7.64 10.26 37.34
C LEU A 351 -6.73 9.34 38.16
N HIS A 352 -5.97 8.45 37.54
CA HIS A 352 -5.00 7.59 38.23
C HIS A 352 -3.68 8.29 38.55
N ALA A 353 -3.32 9.31 37.78
CA ALA A 353 -2.08 10.06 37.95
C ALA A 353 -2.17 11.18 39.02
N HIS A 354 -3.38 11.58 39.40
CA HIS A 354 -3.64 12.65 40.37
C HIS A 354 -4.50 12.17 41.54
N ASP A 355 -4.32 12.77 42.71
CA ASP A 355 -5.26 12.58 43.83
C ASP A 355 -6.63 13.16 43.46
N ALA A 356 -7.72 12.54 43.93
CA ALA A 356 -9.07 12.92 43.55
C ALA A 356 -9.40 14.38 43.92
N ASP A 357 -8.77 14.89 44.98
CA ASP A 357 -8.93 16.26 45.46
C ASP A 357 -8.22 17.30 44.56
N ASP A 358 -7.06 16.95 43.96
CA ASP A 358 -6.34 17.82 43.03
C ASP A 358 -7.09 17.98 41.71
N LEU A 359 -7.69 16.89 41.23
CA LEU A 359 -8.48 16.91 40.00
C LEU A 359 -9.80 17.69 40.21
N ALA A 360 -10.43 17.53 41.38
CA ALA A 360 -11.63 18.29 41.75
C ALA A 360 -11.35 19.79 41.89
N ALA A 361 -10.20 20.18 42.45
CA ALA A 361 -9.78 21.58 42.54
C ALA A 361 -9.53 22.18 41.14
N ALA A 362 -8.80 21.48 40.28
CA ALA A 362 -8.50 21.91 38.91
C ALA A 362 -9.76 22.07 38.05
N LEU A 363 -10.69 21.10 38.11
CA LEU A 363 -11.96 21.15 37.36
C LEU A 363 -12.93 22.21 37.89
N ALA A 364 -12.86 22.55 39.18
CA ALA A 364 -13.66 23.61 39.78
C ALA A 364 -13.07 25.02 39.56
N GLY A 365 -11.95 25.16 38.85
CA GLY A 365 -11.23 26.42 38.69
C GLY A 365 -10.71 27.00 40.01
N ARG A 366 -10.53 26.15 41.03
CA ARG A 366 -9.98 26.55 42.33
C ARG A 366 -8.46 26.34 42.31
N PRO A 367 -7.66 27.32 42.77
CA PRO A 367 -6.23 27.09 42.92
C PRO A 367 -6.00 25.91 43.88
N ALA A 368 -5.00 25.08 43.56
CA ALA A 368 -4.63 23.93 44.38
C ALA A 368 -4.39 24.39 45.84
N PRO A 369 -4.84 23.60 46.84
CA PRO A 369 -4.68 23.97 48.24
C PRO A 369 -3.18 24.03 48.57
N GLY A 370 -2.64 25.24 48.72
CA GLY A 370 -1.21 25.49 48.98
C GLY A 370 -0.59 26.63 48.16
N ALA A 371 -1.28 27.19 47.16
CA ALA A 371 -0.77 28.29 46.35
C ALA A 371 -1.02 29.71 46.92
N VAL A 372 -1.55 29.82 48.15
CA VAL A 372 -1.77 31.10 48.84
C VAL A 372 -0.87 31.08 50.07
N ASP A 373 0.38 31.51 49.92
CA ASP A 373 1.21 32.13 50.97
C ASP A 373 2.63 32.39 50.41
N ALA A 374 2.76 33.48 49.66
CA ALA A 374 4.02 34.16 49.41
C ALA A 374 3.73 35.63 49.03
N GLU A 375 3.47 36.45 50.04
CA GLU A 375 3.57 37.91 49.95
C GLU A 375 4.60 38.40 50.99
#